data_AF-A0A952SL48-F1
#
_entry.id   AF-A0A952SL48-F1
#
_cell.length_a   1.000
_cell.length_b   1.000
_cell.length_c   1.000
_cell.angle_alpha   90.00
_cell.angle_beta   90.00
_cell.angle_gamma   90.00
#
_symmetry.space_group_name_H-M   'P 1'
#
loop_
_entity.id
_entity.type
_entity.pdbx_description
1 polymer ?
#
loop_
_entity_poly.entity_id
_entity_poly.type
_entity_poly.pdbx_seq_one_letter_code
_entity_poly.pdbx_strand_id
1 'polypeptide(L)'
;PGRRAFSQSNVMLSSLFRHRREEFGLTTGLNGSLRAMVPFGNFEDIMPLDILPTQLLRYLMVGDTDMAQQLGCMELDEEDLALCSFVCVGKNDYGPVLRSVLSQIENEG
;
A
#
# COMPACT_ATOMS: atom_id res chain seq x y z
N PRO A 1 -15.56 14.18 8.30
CA PRO A 1 -14.57 14.61 7.29
C PRO A 1 -13.88 15.91 7.73
N GLY A 2 -12.61 15.82 8.15
CA GLY A 2 -11.87 16.96 8.73
C GLY A 2 -11.26 17.88 7.69
N ARG A 3 -11.16 19.18 7.99
CA ARG A 3 -10.55 20.19 7.11
C ARG A 3 -9.05 19.96 6.87
N ARG A 4 -8.35 19.35 7.83
CA ARG A 4 -6.89 19.09 7.81
C ARG A 4 -6.54 17.60 7.83
N ALA A 5 -7.44 16.75 7.32
CA ALA A 5 -7.18 15.32 7.23
C ALA A 5 -6.59 14.99 5.85
N PHE A 6 -5.52 14.20 5.84
CA PHE A 6 -4.88 13.74 4.60
C PHE A 6 -5.70 12.60 3.97
N SER A 7 -5.81 12.62 2.65
CA SER A 7 -6.34 11.52 1.87
C SER A 7 -5.72 11.55 0.47
N GLN A 8 -5.25 10.39 0.01
CA GLN A 8 -4.74 10.23 -1.36
C GLN A 8 -5.86 10.51 -2.37
N SER A 9 -7.07 10.01 -2.10
CA SER A 9 -8.26 10.23 -2.90
C SER A 9 -9.01 11.53 -2.54
N ASN A 10 -9.82 12.03 -3.46
CA ASN A 10 -10.54 13.32 -3.34
C ASN A 10 -11.82 13.23 -2.49
N VAL A 11 -11.82 12.46 -1.41
CA VAL A 11 -12.99 12.22 -0.54
C VAL A 11 -13.09 13.18 0.66
N MET A 12 -11.99 13.84 1.02
CA MET A 12 -11.96 14.77 2.15
C MET A 12 -12.08 16.23 1.70
N LEU A 13 -12.61 17.09 2.59
CA LEU A 13 -12.76 18.54 2.34
C LEU A 13 -11.43 19.23 2.02
N SER A 14 -10.31 18.69 2.54
CA SER A 14 -8.95 19.13 2.22
C SER A 14 -8.62 19.05 0.73
N SER A 15 -9.27 18.17 -0.04
CA SER A 15 -9.06 18.05 -1.49
C SER A 15 -9.43 19.33 -2.25
N LEU A 16 -10.48 20.06 -1.82
CA LEU A 16 -10.90 21.31 -2.46
C LEU A 16 -9.84 22.42 -2.36
N PHE A 17 -8.99 22.38 -1.33
CA PHE A 17 -7.93 23.36 -1.09
C PHE A 17 -6.52 22.81 -1.34
N ARG A 18 -6.39 21.69 -2.08
CA ARG A 18 -5.10 21.00 -2.34
C ARG A 18 -4.01 21.90 -2.97
N HIS A 19 -4.40 23.00 -3.63
CA HIS A 19 -3.50 24.01 -4.18
C HIS A 19 -2.78 24.86 -3.11
N ARG A 20 -3.34 24.94 -1.90
CA ARG A 20 -2.69 25.54 -0.73
C ARG A 20 -1.94 24.40 -0.06
N ARG A 21 -0.61 24.41 -0.10
CA ARG A 21 0.24 23.42 0.58
C ARG A 21 0.04 23.54 2.11
N GLU A 22 -1.05 22.98 2.62
CA GLU A 22 -1.37 22.93 4.04
C GLU A 22 -0.61 21.77 4.70
N GLU A 23 -0.12 22.02 5.92
CA GLU A 23 0.48 20.99 6.75
C GLU A 23 -0.60 20.07 7.32
N PHE A 24 -0.47 18.77 7.09
CA PHE A 24 -1.33 17.75 7.68
C PHE A 24 -0.72 17.23 8.98
N GLY A 25 -1.52 17.16 10.04
CA GLY A 25 -1.12 16.51 11.30
C GLY A 25 -1.15 14.99 11.16
N LEU A 26 -0.17 14.42 10.47
CA LEU A 26 -0.07 12.98 10.29
C LEU A 26 0.18 12.29 11.64
N THR A 27 -0.58 11.23 11.90
CA THR A 27 -0.41 10.38 13.08
C THR A 27 -0.29 8.93 12.63
N THR A 28 0.29 8.08 13.47
CA THR A 28 0.40 6.64 13.23
C THR A 28 -0.91 5.88 13.53
N GLY A 29 -2.00 6.60 13.80
CA GLY A 29 -3.30 6.00 14.08
C GLY A 29 -3.95 5.43 12.80
N LEU A 30 -4.47 4.20 12.89
CA LEU A 30 -5.16 3.53 11.77
C LEU A 30 -6.42 4.26 11.29
N ASN A 31 -7.07 5.01 12.19
CA ASN A 31 -8.32 5.75 11.92
C ASN A 31 -9.40 4.85 11.27
N GLY A 32 -9.55 3.61 11.76
CA GLY A 32 -10.49 2.61 11.23
C GLY A 32 -10.07 1.18 11.59
N SER A 33 -10.72 0.21 10.95
CA SER A 33 -10.42 -1.22 11.06
C SER A 33 -9.85 -1.78 9.75
N LEU A 34 -9.24 -2.97 9.84
CA LEU A 34 -8.81 -3.75 8.68
C LEU A 34 -10.00 -4.11 7.79
N ARG A 35 -9.80 -4.03 6.47
CA ARG A 35 -10.78 -4.37 5.43
C ARG A 35 -10.08 -4.96 4.20
N ALA A 36 -10.87 -5.58 3.33
CA ALA A 36 -10.39 -6.10 2.06
C ALA A 36 -9.67 -5.00 1.25
N MET A 37 -8.61 -5.41 0.55
CA MET A 37 -7.89 -4.57 -0.40
C MET A 37 -8.80 -4.24 -1.58
N VAL A 38 -8.84 -2.96 -1.96
CA VAL A 38 -9.63 -2.48 -3.10
C VAL A 38 -8.67 -2.00 -4.18
N PRO A 39 -8.65 -2.61 -5.36
CA PRO A 39 -7.76 -2.23 -6.45
C PRO A 39 -8.32 -0.98 -7.16
N PHE A 40 -7.97 0.21 -6.70
CA PHE A 40 -8.51 1.48 -7.24
C PHE A 40 -7.43 2.41 -7.82
N GLY A 41 -6.30 1.86 -8.27
CA GLY A 41 -5.25 2.62 -8.98
C GLY A 41 -4.36 3.50 -8.09
N ASN A 42 -4.58 3.50 -6.77
CA ASN A 42 -3.89 4.36 -5.82
C ASN A 42 -2.44 3.92 -5.54
N PHE A 43 -2.10 2.67 -5.83
CA PHE A 43 -0.76 2.13 -5.60
C PHE A 43 0.18 2.52 -6.74
N GLU A 44 -0.35 2.60 -7.96
CA GLU A 44 0.37 3.02 -9.16
C GLU A 44 0.84 4.48 -9.07
N ASP A 45 0.05 5.35 -8.43
CA ASP A 45 0.40 6.77 -8.26
C ASP A 45 1.61 7.01 -7.33
N ILE A 46 1.92 6.06 -6.45
CA ILE A 46 2.96 6.20 -5.43
C ILE A 46 4.14 5.28 -5.64
N MET A 47 3.99 4.20 -6.41
CA MET A 47 5.04 3.23 -6.64
C MET A 47 6.05 3.83 -7.63
N PRO A 48 7.32 4.03 -7.24
CA PRO A 48 8.32 4.62 -8.14
C PRO A 48 8.92 3.61 -9.12
N LEU A 49 8.78 2.31 -8.84
CA LEU A 49 9.32 1.22 -9.66
C LEU A 49 8.36 0.86 -10.80
N ASP A 50 8.91 0.40 -11.93
CA ASP A 50 8.16 -0.08 -13.09
C ASP A 50 7.62 -1.50 -12.85
N ILE A 51 6.67 -1.61 -11.92
CA ILE A 51 5.99 -2.85 -11.56
C ILE A 51 4.48 -2.64 -11.59
N LEU A 52 3.72 -3.74 -11.48
CA LEU A 52 2.26 -3.71 -11.34
C LEU A 52 1.87 -3.84 -9.85
N PRO A 53 1.92 -2.76 -9.05
CA PRO A 53 1.80 -2.86 -7.59
C PRO A 53 0.44 -3.41 -7.16
N THR A 54 -0.67 -3.02 -7.79
CA THR A 54 -1.99 -3.55 -7.46
C THR A 54 -2.07 -5.07 -7.64
N GLN A 55 -1.44 -5.61 -8.69
CA GLN A 55 -1.43 -7.06 -8.91
C GLN A 55 -0.50 -7.75 -7.92
N LEU A 56 0.72 -7.24 -7.76
CA LEU A 56 1.70 -7.77 -6.83
C LEU A 56 1.12 -7.86 -5.41
N LEU A 57 0.59 -6.75 -4.87
CA LEU A 57 0.00 -6.70 -3.53
C LEU A 57 -1.17 -7.68 -3.36
N ARG A 58 -1.95 -7.93 -4.43
CA ARG A 58 -3.02 -8.92 -4.40
C ARG A 58 -2.46 -10.35 -4.26
N TYR A 59 -1.45 -10.71 -5.06
CA TYR A 59 -0.83 -12.04 -4.96
C TYR A 59 -0.10 -12.25 -3.64
N LEU A 60 0.58 -11.20 -3.13
CA LEU A 60 1.17 -11.20 -1.79
C LEU A 60 0.12 -11.48 -0.70
N MET A 61 -1.05 -10.83 -0.76
CA MET A 61 -2.13 -11.06 0.21
C MET A 61 -2.75 -12.47 0.15
N VAL A 62 -2.73 -13.09 -1.03
CA VAL A 62 -3.21 -14.47 -1.21
C VAL A 62 -2.14 -15.50 -0.81
N GLY A 63 -0.86 -15.10 -0.79
CA GLY A 63 0.27 -16.01 -0.55
C GLY A 63 0.65 -16.83 -1.80
N ASP A 64 0.36 -16.31 -2.99
CA ASP A 64 0.75 -16.94 -4.26
C ASP A 64 2.19 -16.55 -4.59
N THR A 65 3.13 -17.44 -4.24
CA THR A 65 4.58 -17.24 -4.39
C THR A 65 5.01 -17.20 -5.86
N ASP A 66 4.46 -18.09 -6.70
CA ASP A 66 4.79 -18.19 -8.13
C ASP A 66 4.50 -16.87 -8.86
N MET A 67 3.29 -16.33 -8.66
CA MET A 67 2.89 -15.07 -9.30
C MET A 67 3.61 -13.87 -8.67
N ALA A 68 3.86 -13.89 -7.36
CA ALA A 68 4.60 -12.83 -6.68
C ALA A 68 6.04 -12.72 -7.22
N GLN A 69 6.71 -13.85 -7.46
CA GLN A 69 8.04 -13.88 -8.05
C GLN A 69 8.07 -13.34 -9.47
N GLN A 70 7.09 -13.73 -10.32
CA GLN A 70 6.97 -13.22 -11.68
C GLN A 70 6.77 -11.70 -11.75
N LEU A 71 6.14 -11.13 -10.71
CA LEU A 71 5.89 -9.69 -10.59
C LEU A 71 7.03 -8.93 -9.88
N GLY A 72 8.12 -9.59 -9.53
CA GLY A 72 9.32 -8.95 -8.99
C GLY A 72 9.35 -8.80 -7.48
N CYS A 73 8.65 -9.64 -6.70
CA CYS A 73 8.67 -9.53 -5.23
C CYS A 73 10.07 -9.68 -4.60
N MET A 74 11.01 -10.30 -5.32
CA MET A 74 12.39 -10.55 -4.86
C MET A 74 13.27 -9.30 -4.86
N GLU A 75 12.86 -8.23 -5.54
CA GLU A 75 13.60 -6.96 -5.64
C GLU A 75 13.17 -5.94 -4.60
N LEU A 76 12.24 -6.32 -3.70
CA LEU A 76 11.60 -5.43 -2.75
C LEU A 76 11.94 -5.83 -1.32
N ASP A 77 12.12 -4.83 -0.47
CA ASP A 77 12.15 -4.94 0.98
C ASP A 77 10.83 -4.45 1.60
N GLU A 78 10.60 -4.71 2.90
CA GLU A 78 9.35 -4.29 3.57
C GLU A 78 9.14 -2.78 3.55
N GLU A 79 10.23 -2.02 3.60
CA GLU A 79 10.22 -0.56 3.61
C GLU A 79 9.74 0.02 2.28
N ASP A 80 9.97 -0.68 1.16
CA ASP A 80 9.52 -0.26 -0.16
C ASP A 80 7.98 -0.25 -0.26
N LEU A 81 7.31 -1.11 0.52
CA LEU A 81 5.85 -1.20 0.57
C LEU A 81 5.22 -0.28 1.64
N ALA A 82 6.01 0.47 2.41
CA ALA A 82 5.49 1.32 3.48
C ALA A 82 4.52 2.39 2.98
N LEU A 83 4.81 2.99 1.82
CA LEU A 83 3.90 3.96 1.18
C LEU A 83 2.61 3.30 0.72
N CYS A 84 2.68 2.07 0.19
CA CYS A 84 1.51 1.27 -0.18
C CYS A 84 0.63 0.96 1.03
N SER A 85 1.21 0.58 2.17
CA SER A 85 0.49 0.39 3.44
C SER A 85 -0.19 1.69 3.89
N PHE A 86 0.49 2.83 3.77
CA PHE A 86 -0.04 4.13 4.18
C PHE A 86 -1.26 4.57 3.35
N VAL A 87 -1.21 4.43 2.02
CA VAL A 87 -2.31 4.83 1.14
C VAL A 87 -3.45 3.82 1.09
N CYS A 88 -3.25 2.60 1.59
CA CYS A 88 -4.25 1.54 1.55
C CYS A 88 -5.55 1.95 2.27
N VAL A 89 -6.66 1.89 1.54
CA VAL A 89 -8.01 2.12 2.10
C VAL A 89 -8.39 0.99 3.08
N GLY A 90 -7.92 -0.22 2.79
CA GLY A 90 -8.14 -1.42 3.61
C GLY A 90 -7.33 -1.47 4.92
N LYS A 91 -6.39 -0.54 5.13
CA LYS A 91 -5.49 -0.50 6.29
C LYS A 91 -4.64 -1.75 6.44
N ASN A 92 -4.40 -2.47 5.35
CA ASN A 92 -3.51 -3.62 5.31
C ASN A 92 -2.07 -3.15 5.36
N ASP A 93 -1.25 -3.88 6.12
CA ASP A 93 0.19 -3.68 6.15
C ASP A 93 0.86 -4.74 5.26
N TYR A 94 1.49 -4.28 4.18
CA TYR A 94 2.09 -5.15 3.18
C TYR A 94 3.53 -5.57 3.51
N GLY A 95 4.23 -4.87 4.41
CA GLY A 95 5.59 -5.23 4.80
C GLY A 95 5.66 -6.65 5.40
N PRO A 96 4.93 -6.94 6.49
CA PRO A 96 4.93 -8.28 7.09
C PRO A 96 4.44 -9.37 6.12
N VAL A 97 3.54 -9.03 5.20
CA VAL A 97 3.02 -9.95 4.17
C VAL A 97 4.14 -10.31 3.19
N LEU A 98 4.90 -9.32 2.71
CA LEU A 98 6.07 -9.55 1.86
C LEU A 98 7.10 -10.43 2.56
N ARG A 99 7.43 -10.15 3.82
CA ARG A 99 8.39 -10.98 4.59
C ARG A 99 7.94 -12.44 4.66
N SER A 100 6.65 -12.67 4.92
CA SER A 100 6.09 -14.03 4.98
C SER A 100 6.24 -14.76 3.65
N VAL A 101 5.97 -14.08 2.53
CA VAL A 101 6.11 -14.64 1.18
C VAL A 101 7.58 -14.93 0.85
N LEU A 102 8.48 -14.00 1.14
CA LEU A 102 9.92 -14.20 0.94
C LEU A 102 10.47 -15.37 1.77
N SER A 103 10.07 -15.47 3.04
CA SER A 103 10.43 -16.61 3.88
C SER A 103 9.83 -17.92 3.39
N GLN A 104 8.62 -17.90 2.81
CA GLN A 104 8.04 -19.10 2.20
C GLN A 104 8.85 -19.56 0.98
N ILE A 105 9.19 -18.62 0.09
CA ILE A 105 10.05 -18.88 -1.07
C ILE A 105 11.40 -19.46 -0.65
N GLU A 106 12.02 -18.92 0.39
CA GLU A 106 13.32 -19.39 0.91
C GLU A 106 13.25 -20.83 1.47
N ASN A 107 12.10 -21.24 2.02
CA ASN A 107 11.92 -22.60 2.55
C ASN A 107 11.57 -23.63 1.45
N GLU A 108 10.95 -23.18 0.35
CA GLU A 108 10.48 -24.05 -0.74
C GLU A 108 11.52 -24.20 -1.88
N GLY A 109 12.49 -23.27 -1.98
CA GLY A 109 13.58 -23.28 -2.96
C GLY A 109 14.81 -24.07 -2.53
#